data_AF-A0A6J7EID4-F1
#
_entry.id   AF-A0A6J7EID4-F1
#
_cell.length_a   1.000
_cell.length_b   1.000
_cell.length_c   1.000
_cell.angle_alpha   90.00
_cell.angle_beta   90.00
_cell.angle_gamma   90.00
#
_symmetry.space_group_name_H-M   'P 1'
#
loop_
_entity.id
_entity.type
_entity.pdbx_description
1 polymer ?
#
loop_
_entity_poly.entity_id
_entity_poly.type
_entity_poly.pdbx_seq_one_letter_code
_entity_poly.pdbx_strand_id
1 'polypeptide(L)'
;MAVKDTLTRKTGPRLIIASAGVKARHKLAAAKLRRTGGREQVEVFFAFDDALSAVALIGLADRLSGRDVDLVVIPVVERGMDADPAVEWKRAHSVIDAARLAARDGITFTRADVIRPEATRYLAKWVSARQPHRTVTAFAVAAVRAIWVENIDPSQTEHFAALWDVTVGGTPPGPGTHRLAKNQGLMKKRGPYETPAAWVRGQWFFAHERLDRITETLDELGWVKKP
;
A
#
# COMPACT_ATOMS: atom_id res chain seq x y z
N MET A 1 40.61 27.89 -13.45
CA MET A 1 39.35 27.27 -12.94
C MET A 1 39.37 25.80 -13.36
N ALA A 2 39.54 24.89 -12.42
CA ALA A 2 40.11 23.57 -12.68
C ALA A 2 39.11 22.57 -13.29
N VAL A 3 39.53 21.86 -14.35
CA VAL A 3 38.81 20.77 -15.04
C VAL A 3 38.25 19.70 -14.07
N LYS A 4 38.90 19.55 -12.91
CA LYS A 4 38.45 18.67 -11.81
C LYS A 4 37.08 19.05 -11.25
N ASP A 5 36.76 20.33 -11.06
CA ASP A 5 35.46 20.76 -10.49
C ASP A 5 34.28 20.51 -11.43
N THR A 6 34.51 20.61 -12.73
CA THR A 6 33.49 20.37 -13.76
C THR A 6 33.14 18.88 -13.87
N LEU A 7 34.12 17.99 -13.64
CA LEU A 7 33.91 16.54 -13.62
C LEU A 7 33.10 16.11 -12.38
N THR A 8 33.45 16.60 -11.19
CA THR A 8 32.75 16.25 -9.93
C THR A 8 31.28 16.69 -9.95
N ARG A 9 30.98 17.85 -10.56
CA ARG A 9 29.59 18.36 -10.69
C ARG A 9 28.74 17.62 -11.72
N LYS A 10 29.35 16.98 -12.73
CA LYS A 10 28.61 16.24 -13.77
C LYS A 10 28.44 14.75 -13.46
N THR A 11 29.41 14.13 -12.80
CA THR A 11 29.38 12.68 -12.51
C THR A 11 28.78 12.36 -11.14
N GLY A 12 28.91 13.27 -10.16
CA GLY A 12 28.36 13.09 -8.81
C GLY A 12 26.84 12.84 -8.80
N PRO A 13 26.02 13.70 -9.41
CA PRO A 13 24.57 13.49 -9.48
C PRO A 13 24.20 12.20 -10.22
N ARG A 14 24.93 11.85 -11.29
CA ARG A 14 24.68 10.63 -12.07
C ARG A 14 24.98 9.35 -11.30
N LEU A 15 26.01 9.34 -10.46
CA LEU A 15 26.34 8.21 -9.57
C LEU A 15 25.33 8.07 -8.43
N ILE A 16 24.81 9.19 -7.90
CA ILE A 16 23.73 9.19 -6.90
C ILE A 16 22.41 8.69 -7.51
N ILE A 17 22.11 9.10 -8.74
CA ILE A 17 20.93 8.60 -9.48
C ILE A 17 21.10 7.11 -9.82
N ALA A 18 22.30 6.69 -10.24
CA ALA A 18 22.59 5.27 -10.53
C ALA A 18 22.53 4.39 -9.28
N SER A 19 22.83 4.93 -8.09
CA SER A 19 22.70 4.22 -6.81
C SER A 19 21.28 4.23 -6.24
N ALA A 20 20.41 5.13 -6.73
CA ALA A 20 18.98 5.18 -6.41
C ALA A 20 18.14 4.13 -7.17
N GLY A 21 18.68 3.56 -8.25
CA GLY A 21 18.04 2.49 -9.02
C GLY A 21 18.03 1.15 -8.28
N VAL A 22 17.31 0.18 -8.85
CA VAL A 22 17.23 -1.16 -8.27
C VAL A 22 18.60 -1.85 -8.28
N LYS A 23 19.07 -2.27 -7.11
CA LYS A 23 20.36 -2.98 -6.93
C LYS A 23 20.45 -4.22 -7.83
N ALA A 24 21.62 -4.46 -8.42
CA ALA A 24 21.85 -5.59 -9.35
C ALA A 24 21.43 -6.96 -8.77
N ARG A 25 21.71 -7.19 -7.48
CA ARG A 25 21.28 -8.42 -6.77
C ARG A 25 19.76 -8.63 -6.79
N HIS A 26 18.97 -7.55 -6.74
CA HIS A 26 17.51 -7.62 -6.80
C HIS A 26 17.03 -7.91 -8.22
N LYS A 27 17.68 -7.33 -9.24
CA LYS A 27 17.41 -7.65 -10.66
C LYS A 27 17.68 -9.12 -10.97
N LEU A 28 18.81 -9.66 -10.51
CA LEU A 28 19.15 -11.08 -10.66
C LEU A 28 18.14 -11.98 -9.94
N ALA A 29 17.77 -11.65 -8.72
CA ALA A 29 16.78 -12.42 -7.96
C ALA A 29 15.39 -12.38 -8.63
N ALA A 30 14.98 -11.24 -9.18
CA ALA A 30 13.73 -11.12 -9.93
C ALA A 30 13.76 -11.90 -11.26
N ALA A 31 14.88 -11.86 -12.00
CA ALA A 31 15.07 -12.66 -13.20
C ALA A 31 14.99 -14.16 -12.90
N LYS A 32 15.60 -14.61 -11.79
CA LYS A 32 15.48 -16.01 -11.34
C LYS A 32 14.02 -16.35 -11.02
N LEU A 33 13.33 -15.50 -10.27
CA LEU A 33 11.93 -15.71 -9.90
C LEU A 33 11.00 -15.81 -11.12
N ARG A 34 11.20 -14.96 -12.14
CA ARG A 34 10.48 -15.05 -13.41
C ARG A 34 10.74 -16.37 -14.14
N ARG A 35 12.01 -16.79 -14.24
CA ARG A 35 12.38 -18.03 -14.92
C ARG A 35 11.76 -19.27 -14.28
N THR A 36 11.51 -19.23 -12.98
CA THR A 36 10.83 -20.32 -12.25
C THR A 36 9.32 -20.16 -12.21
N GLY A 37 8.73 -19.23 -12.98
CA GLY A 37 7.29 -19.00 -13.03
C GLY A 37 6.70 -18.32 -11.79
N GLY A 38 7.54 -17.76 -10.92
CA GLY A 38 7.09 -17.00 -9.75
C GLY A 38 6.57 -15.62 -10.12
N ARG A 39 5.97 -14.94 -9.14
CA ARG A 39 5.40 -13.58 -9.25
C ARG A 39 6.09 -12.66 -8.25
N GLU A 40 6.31 -11.39 -8.62
CA GLU A 40 6.80 -10.41 -7.65
C GLU A 40 5.72 -10.09 -6.62
N GLN A 41 6.13 -9.57 -5.46
CA GLN A 41 5.18 -9.07 -4.47
C GLN A 41 5.41 -7.60 -4.19
N VAL A 42 4.32 -6.83 -4.19
CA VAL A 42 4.26 -5.49 -3.60
C VAL A 42 3.48 -5.64 -2.31
N GLU A 43 4.17 -5.63 -1.18
CA GLU A 43 3.55 -5.69 0.13
C GLU A 43 3.16 -4.28 0.58
N VAL A 44 1.94 -4.06 1.07
CA VAL A 44 1.48 -2.73 1.47
C VAL A 44 0.91 -2.76 2.88
N PHE A 45 1.56 -2.02 3.78
CA PHE A 45 0.98 -1.68 5.08
C PHE A 45 -0.06 -0.57 4.88
N PHE A 46 -1.28 -0.80 5.33
CA PHE A 46 -2.39 0.14 5.14
C PHE A 46 -3.35 0.09 6.32
N ALA A 47 -4.15 1.14 6.48
CA ALA A 47 -5.25 1.18 7.44
C ALA A 47 -6.57 1.52 6.73
N PHE A 48 -7.65 0.86 7.13
CA PHE A 48 -8.98 1.08 6.51
C PHE A 48 -9.56 2.46 6.82
N ASP A 49 -9.22 3.03 7.98
CA ASP A 49 -9.60 4.37 8.43
C ASP A 49 -8.69 5.48 7.89
N ASP A 50 -7.72 5.16 7.03
CA ASP A 50 -6.81 6.14 6.43
C ASP A 50 -7.15 6.40 4.96
N ALA A 51 -7.51 7.65 4.64
CA ALA A 51 -7.88 8.05 3.28
C ALA A 51 -6.70 7.90 2.29
N LEU A 52 -5.46 8.17 2.73
CA LEU A 52 -4.28 7.99 1.88
C LEU A 52 -4.02 6.51 1.58
N SER A 53 -4.31 5.62 2.54
CA SER A 53 -4.30 4.18 2.32
C SER A 53 -5.29 3.73 1.26
N ALA A 54 -6.48 4.35 1.18
CA ALA A 54 -7.43 4.09 0.11
C ALA A 54 -6.87 4.49 -1.27
N VAL A 55 -6.28 5.68 -1.39
CA VAL A 55 -5.60 6.14 -2.62
C VAL A 55 -4.54 5.13 -3.05
N ALA A 56 -3.67 4.73 -2.13
CA ALA A 56 -2.59 3.79 -2.44
C ALA A 56 -3.09 2.41 -2.87
N LEU A 57 -4.07 1.84 -2.15
CA LEU A 57 -4.60 0.51 -2.48
C LEU A 57 -5.31 0.51 -3.82
N ILE A 58 -6.15 1.52 -4.09
CA ILE A 58 -6.87 1.64 -5.35
C ILE A 58 -5.87 1.83 -6.50
N GLY A 59 -4.93 2.76 -6.35
CA GLY A 59 -3.94 3.08 -7.38
C GLY A 59 -2.97 1.93 -7.67
N LEU A 60 -2.53 1.18 -6.64
CA LEU A 60 -1.69 -0.01 -6.84
C LEU A 60 -2.49 -1.15 -7.47
N ALA A 61 -3.73 -1.39 -7.04
CA ALA A 61 -4.55 -2.45 -7.65
C ALA A 61 -4.74 -2.22 -9.16
N ASP A 62 -4.97 -0.98 -9.57
CA ASP A 62 -5.10 -0.61 -10.99
C ASP A 62 -3.77 -0.76 -11.75
N ARG A 63 -2.68 -0.16 -11.25
CA ARG A 63 -1.36 -0.18 -11.91
C ARG A 63 -0.74 -1.59 -12.01
N LEU A 64 -1.09 -2.47 -11.06
CA LEU A 64 -0.62 -3.86 -11.05
C LEU A 64 -1.52 -4.80 -11.85
N SER A 65 -2.70 -4.36 -12.27
CA SER A 65 -3.59 -5.13 -13.13
C SER A 65 -2.91 -5.51 -14.44
N GLY A 66 -2.96 -6.80 -14.80
CA GLY A 66 -2.30 -7.35 -15.99
C GLY A 66 -0.78 -7.58 -15.85
N ARG A 67 -0.20 -7.38 -14.66
CA ARG A 67 1.20 -7.72 -14.37
C ARG A 67 1.31 -9.07 -13.67
N ASP A 68 2.47 -9.73 -13.81
CA ASP A 68 2.83 -10.91 -13.00
C ASP A 68 3.35 -10.51 -11.60
N VAL A 69 2.57 -9.66 -10.92
CA VAL A 69 2.87 -9.10 -9.61
C VAL A 69 1.64 -9.30 -8.72
N ASP A 70 1.87 -9.70 -7.47
CA ASP A 70 0.84 -9.83 -6.47
C ASP A 70 0.88 -8.61 -5.54
N LEU A 71 -0.27 -7.94 -5.41
CA LEU A 71 -0.48 -6.95 -4.36
C LEU A 71 -0.83 -7.68 -3.06
N VAL A 72 0.08 -7.62 -2.08
CA VAL A 72 -0.06 -8.26 -0.78
C VAL A 72 -0.44 -7.20 0.25
N VAL A 73 -1.69 -7.22 0.69
CA VAL A 73 -2.21 -6.24 1.65
C VAL A 73 -1.93 -6.68 3.09
N ILE A 74 -1.39 -5.76 3.90
CA ILE A 74 -0.98 -6.00 5.28
C ILE A 74 -1.67 -4.95 6.16
N PRO A 75 -2.89 -5.22 6.65
CA PRO A 75 -3.62 -4.22 7.42
C PRO A 75 -2.95 -4.00 8.78
N VAL A 76 -2.96 -2.74 9.21
CA VAL A 76 -2.55 -2.29 10.54
C VAL A 76 -3.63 -1.37 11.11
N VAL A 77 -3.61 -1.16 12.43
CA VAL A 77 -4.53 -0.20 13.09
C VAL A 77 -3.71 0.83 13.86
N GLU A 78 -2.73 0.39 14.63
CA GLU A 78 -1.73 1.27 15.24
C GLU A 78 -0.73 1.74 14.19
N ARG A 79 -0.56 3.07 14.10
CA ARG A 79 0.32 3.79 13.19
C ARG A 79 0.57 5.20 13.72
N GLY A 80 1.53 5.89 13.12
CA GLY A 80 2.02 7.18 13.57
C GLY A 80 3.13 7.03 14.62
N MET A 81 3.66 8.17 15.05
CA MET A 81 4.62 8.21 16.16
C MET A 81 3.86 8.23 17.49
N ASP A 82 4.37 7.49 18.48
CA ASP A 82 3.82 7.51 19.83
C ASP A 82 3.82 8.93 20.38
N ALA A 83 2.69 9.33 20.99
CA ALA A 83 2.48 10.66 21.58
C ALA A 83 2.60 11.86 20.60
N ASP A 84 2.34 11.66 19.30
CA ASP A 84 2.23 12.76 18.34
C ASP A 84 1.07 13.72 18.70
N PRO A 85 1.34 14.97 19.11
CA PRO A 85 0.30 15.90 19.55
C PRO A 85 -0.60 16.34 18.40
N ALA A 86 -0.20 16.12 17.13
CA ALA A 86 -0.92 16.56 15.95
C ALA A 86 -1.65 15.42 15.22
N VAL A 87 -1.81 14.24 15.83
CA VAL A 87 -2.40 13.06 15.17
C VAL A 87 -3.78 13.35 14.55
N GLU A 88 -4.67 14.05 15.26
CA GLU A 88 -6.01 14.36 14.76
C GLU A 88 -5.96 15.36 13.59
N TRP A 89 -5.05 16.33 13.64
CA TRP A 89 -4.85 17.30 12.56
C TRP A 89 -4.29 16.62 11.32
N LYS A 90 -3.35 15.69 11.48
CA LYS A 90 -2.79 14.89 10.37
C LYS A 90 -3.85 14.01 9.72
N ARG A 91 -4.73 13.38 10.51
CA ARG A 91 -5.87 12.60 9.99
C ARG A 91 -6.85 13.47 9.22
N ALA A 92 -7.22 14.64 9.73
CA ALA A 92 -8.09 15.56 9.01
C ALA A 92 -7.45 16.04 7.70
N HIS A 93 -6.15 16.35 7.73
CA HIS A 93 -5.41 16.75 6.55
C HIS A 93 -5.30 15.61 5.52
N SER A 94 -5.14 14.37 5.96
CA SER A 94 -5.01 13.22 5.08
C SER A 94 -6.27 12.99 4.24
N VAL A 95 -7.47 13.29 4.75
CA VAL A 95 -8.72 13.24 3.97
C VAL A 95 -8.72 14.26 2.84
N ILE A 96 -8.33 15.50 3.12
CA ILE A 96 -8.25 16.58 2.13
C ILE A 96 -7.23 16.25 1.05
N ASP A 97 -6.05 15.76 1.45
CA ASP A 97 -4.99 15.43 0.51
C ASP A 97 -5.34 14.19 -0.33
N ALA A 98 -5.90 13.15 0.30
CA ALA A 98 -6.36 11.96 -0.39
C ALA A 98 -7.40 12.29 -1.48
N ALA A 99 -8.36 13.18 -1.19
CA ALA A 99 -9.34 13.62 -2.18
C ALA A 99 -8.68 14.31 -3.38
N ARG A 100 -7.64 15.14 -3.15
CA ARG A 100 -6.88 15.79 -4.23
C ARG A 100 -6.07 14.80 -5.05
N LEU A 101 -5.43 13.83 -4.39
CA LEU A 101 -4.66 12.78 -5.06
C LEU A 101 -5.57 11.87 -5.89
N ALA A 102 -6.70 11.42 -5.31
CA ALA A 102 -7.69 10.59 -5.99
C ALA A 102 -8.26 11.29 -7.25
N ALA A 103 -8.54 12.60 -7.15
CA ALA A 103 -9.06 13.37 -8.27
C ALA A 103 -8.10 13.43 -9.47
N ARG A 104 -6.77 13.37 -9.25
CA ARG A 104 -5.78 13.30 -10.34
C ARG A 104 -5.89 12.00 -11.15
N ASP A 105 -6.33 10.93 -10.50
CA ASP A 105 -6.56 9.61 -11.10
C ASP A 105 -8.05 9.44 -11.51
N GLY A 106 -8.84 10.51 -11.55
CA GLY A 106 -10.25 10.49 -11.97
C GLY A 106 -11.22 9.86 -10.97
N ILE A 107 -10.81 9.71 -9.71
CA ILE A 107 -11.62 9.12 -8.65
C ILE A 107 -12.14 10.21 -7.72
N THR A 108 -13.45 10.23 -7.49
CA THR A 108 -14.08 11.12 -6.52
C THR A 108 -14.20 10.42 -5.17
N PHE A 109 -13.57 10.97 -4.12
CA PHE A 109 -13.83 10.55 -2.75
C PHE A 109 -15.07 11.29 -2.24
N THR A 110 -16.14 10.55 -1.95
CA THR A 110 -17.39 11.13 -1.44
C THR A 110 -17.34 11.32 0.08
N ARG A 111 -16.56 10.51 0.80
CA ARG A 111 -16.34 10.70 2.23
C ARG A 111 -15.40 11.88 2.49
N ALA A 112 -15.79 12.77 3.40
CA ALA A 112 -15.02 13.96 3.78
C ALA A 112 -14.65 14.02 5.27
N ASP A 113 -15.18 13.11 6.09
CA ASP A 113 -14.94 13.02 7.52
C ASP A 113 -13.83 12.01 7.86
N VAL A 114 -13.20 12.23 9.02
CA VAL A 114 -12.20 11.32 9.58
C VAL A 114 -12.89 10.12 10.21
N ILE A 115 -12.37 8.93 9.93
CA ILE A 115 -12.79 7.68 10.57
C ILE A 115 -11.85 7.38 11.74
N ARG A 116 -12.43 6.97 12.88
CA ARG A 116 -11.64 6.47 14.00
C ARG A 116 -11.13 5.05 13.70
N PRO A 117 -9.88 4.70 14.04
CA PRO A 117 -9.33 3.36 13.80
C PRO A 117 -10.18 2.22 14.38
N GLU A 118 -10.86 2.47 15.49
CA GLU A 118 -11.73 1.50 16.17
C GLU A 118 -12.90 1.05 15.27
N ALA A 119 -13.44 1.96 14.46
CA ALA A 119 -14.59 1.68 13.60
C ALA A 119 -14.25 0.68 12.48
N THR A 120 -12.99 0.58 12.06
CA THR A 120 -12.55 -0.31 10.97
C THR A 120 -11.64 -1.46 11.45
N ARG A 121 -11.33 -1.51 12.76
CA ARG A 121 -10.45 -2.54 13.36
C ARG A 121 -10.91 -3.97 13.04
N TYR A 122 -12.20 -4.21 12.89
CA TYR A 122 -12.71 -5.54 12.56
C TYR A 122 -12.35 -5.96 11.12
N LEU A 123 -12.35 -5.05 10.16
CA LEU A 123 -11.92 -5.30 8.78
C LEU A 123 -10.43 -5.70 8.74
N ALA A 124 -9.60 -4.98 9.51
CA ALA A 124 -8.19 -5.32 9.67
C ALA A 124 -7.99 -6.72 10.26
N LYS A 125 -8.81 -7.11 11.25
CA LYS A 125 -8.80 -8.47 11.80
C LYS A 125 -9.22 -9.51 10.76
N TRP A 126 -10.28 -9.26 10.00
CA TRP A 126 -10.77 -10.19 8.97
C TRP A 126 -9.71 -10.48 7.92
N VAL A 127 -9.12 -9.43 7.35
CA VAL A 127 -8.04 -9.54 6.37
C VAL A 127 -6.81 -10.22 6.96
N SER A 128 -6.43 -9.89 8.20
CA SER A 128 -5.26 -10.50 8.86
C SER A 128 -5.45 -11.98 9.17
N ALA A 129 -6.68 -12.45 9.38
CA ALA A 129 -6.93 -13.83 9.81
C ALA A 129 -6.63 -14.84 8.71
N ARG A 130 -6.68 -14.45 7.42
CA ARG A 130 -6.31 -15.31 6.29
C ARG A 130 -4.86 -15.10 5.87
N GLN A 131 -4.30 -16.09 5.18
CA GLN A 131 -3.03 -15.88 4.50
C GLN A 131 -3.25 -14.89 3.33
N PRO A 132 -2.25 -14.06 2.98
CA PRO A 132 -2.34 -13.21 1.82
C PRO A 132 -2.73 -13.98 0.56
N HIS A 133 -3.79 -13.53 -0.11
CA HIS A 133 -4.31 -14.14 -1.32
C HIS A 133 -5.05 -13.09 -2.15
N ARG A 134 -5.12 -13.28 -3.48
CA ARG A 134 -5.74 -12.31 -4.40
C ARG A 134 -7.16 -11.90 -4.01
N THR A 135 -7.95 -12.83 -3.49
CA THR A 135 -9.35 -12.57 -3.08
C THR A 135 -9.42 -11.69 -1.83
N VAL A 136 -8.51 -11.90 -0.87
CA VAL A 136 -8.39 -11.07 0.33
C VAL A 136 -7.90 -9.67 -0.03
N THR A 137 -6.98 -9.55 -0.99
CA THR A 137 -6.58 -8.27 -1.57
C THR A 137 -7.75 -7.58 -2.26
N ALA A 138 -8.52 -8.31 -3.08
CA ALA A 138 -9.70 -7.77 -3.75
C ALA A 138 -10.74 -7.24 -2.75
N PHE A 139 -10.99 -7.99 -1.67
CA PHE A 139 -11.83 -7.52 -0.57
C PHE A 139 -11.31 -6.22 0.05
N ALA A 140 -10.01 -6.15 0.38
CA ALA A 140 -9.44 -4.95 1.01
C ALA A 140 -9.59 -3.72 0.10
N VAL A 141 -9.34 -3.87 -1.21
CA VAL A 141 -9.52 -2.80 -2.21
C VAL A 141 -11.00 -2.39 -2.32
N ALA A 142 -11.91 -3.37 -2.36
CA ALA A 142 -13.34 -3.09 -2.43
C ALA A 142 -13.86 -2.41 -1.15
N ALA A 143 -13.40 -2.83 0.02
CA ALA A 143 -13.80 -2.25 1.30
C ALA A 143 -13.30 -0.80 1.45
N VAL A 144 -12.07 -0.47 1.03
CA VAL A 144 -11.65 0.95 1.04
C VAL A 144 -12.40 1.79 0.01
N ARG A 145 -12.81 1.22 -1.13
CA ARG A 145 -13.71 1.91 -2.08
C ARG A 145 -15.08 2.17 -1.47
N ALA A 146 -15.69 1.16 -0.86
CA ALA A 146 -16.97 1.29 -0.17
C ALA A 146 -16.92 2.43 0.86
N ILE A 147 -15.87 2.47 1.69
CA ILE A 147 -15.72 3.47 2.75
C ILE A 147 -15.50 4.88 2.19
N TRP A 148 -14.55 5.05 1.27
CA TRP A 148 -14.02 6.37 0.90
C TRP A 148 -14.64 6.95 -0.38
N VAL A 149 -14.98 6.09 -1.33
CA VAL A 149 -15.56 6.46 -2.63
C VAL A 149 -17.09 6.40 -2.57
N GLU A 150 -17.66 5.35 -1.98
CA GLU A 150 -19.11 5.15 -1.93
C GLU A 150 -19.75 5.67 -0.63
N ASN A 151 -18.93 6.16 0.30
CA ASN A 151 -19.33 6.70 1.59
C ASN A 151 -20.16 5.74 2.46
N ILE A 152 -19.90 4.44 2.36
CA ILE A 152 -20.48 3.44 3.25
C ILE A 152 -19.87 3.61 4.65
N ASP A 153 -20.73 3.64 5.67
CA ASP A 153 -20.31 3.76 7.06
C ASP A 153 -19.66 2.43 7.52
N PRO A 154 -18.43 2.43 8.06
CA PRO A 154 -17.78 1.23 8.58
C PRO A 154 -18.58 0.47 9.64
N SER A 155 -19.52 1.13 10.34
CA SER A 155 -20.43 0.49 11.30
C SER A 155 -21.49 -0.41 10.66
N GLN A 156 -21.73 -0.30 9.34
CA GLN A 156 -22.60 -1.20 8.57
C GLN A 156 -21.91 -2.54 8.32
N THR A 157 -21.64 -3.29 9.39
CA THR A 157 -20.84 -4.53 9.34
C THR A 157 -21.41 -5.59 8.40
N GLU A 158 -22.74 -5.62 8.23
CA GLU A 158 -23.46 -6.49 7.31
C GLU A 158 -23.13 -6.21 5.84
N HIS A 159 -22.90 -4.94 5.47
CA HIS A 159 -22.46 -4.57 4.13
C HIS A 159 -21.09 -5.20 3.84
N PHE A 160 -20.15 -5.09 4.78
CA PHE A 160 -18.81 -5.64 4.61
C PHE A 160 -18.78 -7.16 4.71
N ALA A 161 -19.68 -7.78 5.48
CA ALA A 161 -19.84 -9.23 5.51
C ALA A 161 -20.36 -9.77 4.17
N ALA A 162 -21.33 -9.08 3.55
CA ALA A 162 -21.82 -9.42 2.21
C ALA A 162 -20.72 -9.22 1.15
N LEU A 163 -19.98 -8.12 1.23
CA LEU A 163 -18.84 -7.87 0.35
C LEU A 163 -17.75 -8.94 0.50
N TRP A 164 -17.48 -9.37 1.74
CA TRP A 164 -16.55 -10.47 2.02
C TRP A 164 -17.00 -11.78 1.39
N ASP A 165 -18.27 -12.15 1.52
CA ASP A 165 -18.79 -13.38 0.93
C ASP A 165 -18.65 -13.37 -0.61
N VAL A 166 -19.00 -12.26 -1.27
CA VAL A 166 -18.86 -12.13 -2.73
C VAL A 166 -17.40 -12.18 -3.20
N THR A 167 -16.47 -11.59 -2.45
CA THR A 167 -15.07 -11.44 -2.87
C THR A 167 -14.15 -12.59 -2.42
N VAL A 168 -14.33 -13.07 -1.19
CA VAL A 168 -13.49 -14.09 -0.55
C VAL A 168 -14.21 -15.44 -0.44
N GLY A 169 -15.53 -15.43 -0.25
CA GLY A 169 -16.35 -16.61 -0.03
C GLY A 169 -16.49 -17.00 1.44
N GLY A 170 -17.73 -17.28 1.84
CA GLY A 170 -18.11 -17.77 3.15
C GLY A 170 -18.17 -16.65 4.20
N THR A 171 -18.38 -17.06 5.45
CA THR A 171 -18.47 -16.12 6.58
C THR A 171 -17.11 -15.49 6.88
N PRO A 172 -17.04 -14.17 7.16
CA PRO A 172 -15.81 -13.55 7.63
C PRO A 172 -15.33 -14.21 8.93
N PRO A 173 -14.01 -14.30 9.14
CA PRO A 173 -13.46 -14.99 10.28
C PRO A 173 -13.82 -14.25 11.58
N GLY A 174 -14.05 -15.03 12.63
CA GLY A 174 -14.33 -14.51 13.96
C GLY A 174 -13.16 -13.72 14.55
N PRO A 175 -13.32 -13.16 15.77
CA PRO A 175 -12.35 -12.27 16.41
C PRO A 175 -11.08 -13.01 16.89
N GLY A 176 -10.26 -13.55 15.97
CA GLY A 176 -8.95 -14.15 16.24
C GLY A 176 -7.82 -13.24 15.72
N THR A 177 -6.98 -12.72 16.62
CA THR A 177 -6.29 -11.43 16.41
C THR A 177 -4.76 -11.45 16.43
N HIS A 178 -4.11 -12.61 16.63
CA HIS A 178 -2.63 -12.67 16.72
C HIS A 178 -1.92 -12.19 15.45
N ARG A 179 -2.54 -12.35 14.27
CA ARG A 179 -1.96 -11.92 13.00
C ARG A 179 -1.93 -10.40 12.83
N LEU A 180 -2.92 -9.68 13.36
CA LEU A 180 -2.92 -8.21 13.29
C LEU A 180 -1.76 -7.62 14.12
N ALA A 181 -1.53 -8.14 15.33
CA ALA A 181 -0.37 -7.75 16.13
C ALA A 181 0.95 -8.08 15.42
N LYS A 182 1.03 -9.21 14.72
CA LYS A 182 2.18 -9.58 13.89
C LYS A 182 2.41 -8.60 12.74
N ASN A 183 1.34 -8.13 12.08
CA ASN A 183 1.45 -7.13 11.02
C ASN A 183 2.02 -5.81 11.54
N GLN A 184 1.52 -5.33 12.68
CA GLN A 184 2.03 -4.12 13.33
C GLN A 184 3.51 -4.28 13.73
N GLY A 185 3.87 -5.43 14.30
CA GLY A 185 5.27 -5.75 14.61
C GLY A 185 6.18 -5.82 13.37
N LEU A 186 5.66 -6.34 12.25
CA LEU A 186 6.37 -6.39 10.98
C LEU A 186 6.60 -4.98 10.41
N MET A 187 5.61 -4.10 10.48
CA MET A 187 5.73 -2.71 10.06
C MET A 187 6.82 -1.99 10.86
N LYS A 188 6.76 -2.08 12.21
CA LYS A 188 7.78 -1.53 13.11
C LYS A 188 9.18 -2.06 12.78
N LYS A 189 9.31 -3.37 12.56
CA LYS A 189 10.60 -4.01 12.18
C LYS A 189 11.14 -3.51 10.84
N ARG A 190 10.27 -3.19 9.89
CA ARG A 190 10.66 -2.72 8.54
C ARG A 190 10.96 -1.23 8.49
N GLY A 191 10.50 -0.46 9.48
CA GLY A 191 10.85 0.95 9.65
C GLY A 191 9.78 1.98 9.29
N PRO A 192 8.77 1.72 8.42
CA PRO A 192 7.67 2.66 8.24
C PRO A 192 6.95 2.90 9.57
N TYR A 193 6.72 4.17 9.89
CA TYR A 193 5.96 4.58 11.07
C TYR A 193 4.52 4.99 10.72
N GLU A 194 4.23 5.23 9.44
CA GLU A 194 2.91 5.68 8.97
C GLU A 194 2.45 4.90 7.74
N THR A 195 1.14 4.85 7.52
CA THR A 195 0.51 4.26 6.32
C THR A 195 0.17 5.32 5.27
N PRO A 196 -0.02 4.93 4.01
CA PRO A 196 0.31 3.62 3.42
C PRO A 196 1.79 3.49 3.08
N ALA A 197 2.38 2.35 3.44
CA ALA A 197 3.78 2.04 3.15
C ALA A 197 3.89 0.78 2.29
N ALA A 198 4.35 0.93 1.05
CA ALA A 198 4.65 -0.19 0.16
C ALA A 198 6.09 -0.69 0.38
N TRP A 199 6.31 -1.99 0.24
CA TRP A 199 7.59 -2.66 0.34
C TRP A 199 7.84 -3.51 -0.90
N VAL A 200 8.93 -3.22 -1.61
CA VAL A 200 9.37 -3.95 -2.81
C VAL A 200 10.85 -4.27 -2.68
N ARG A 201 11.18 -5.56 -2.59
CA ARG A 201 12.56 -6.09 -2.50
C ARG A 201 13.51 -5.29 -1.59
N GLY A 202 13.08 -4.96 -0.38
CA GLY A 202 13.95 -4.30 0.61
C GLY A 202 13.97 -2.78 0.54
N GLN A 203 13.14 -2.18 -0.30
CA GLN A 203 12.88 -0.75 -0.34
C GLN A 203 11.45 -0.49 0.08
N TRP A 204 11.23 0.58 0.83
CA TRP A 204 9.89 1.02 1.19
C TRP A 204 9.59 2.41 0.64
N PHE A 205 8.30 2.65 0.40
CA PHE A 205 7.78 3.87 -0.21
C PHE A 205 6.52 4.29 0.54
N PHE A 206 6.33 5.60 0.77
CA PHE A 206 4.99 6.12 1.07
C PHE A 206 4.16 6.01 -0.21
N ALA A 207 3.25 5.04 -0.22
CA ALA A 207 2.71 4.51 -1.46
C ALA A 207 1.85 5.53 -2.22
N HIS A 208 1.07 6.34 -1.50
CA HIS A 208 0.13 7.33 -2.06
C HIS A 208 0.82 8.42 -2.92
N GLU A 209 2.08 8.76 -2.65
CA GLU A 209 2.84 9.76 -3.44
C GLU A 209 3.81 9.13 -4.44
N ARG A 210 4.03 7.81 -4.37
CA ARG A 210 5.11 7.11 -5.09
C ARG A 210 4.62 5.97 -5.96
N LEU A 211 3.35 5.96 -6.35
CA LEU A 211 2.75 4.95 -7.22
C LEU A 211 3.54 4.76 -8.53
N ASP A 212 3.94 5.86 -9.17
CA ASP A 212 4.71 5.81 -10.41
C ASP A 212 6.11 5.26 -10.17
N ARG A 213 6.78 5.68 -9.07
CA ARG A 213 8.10 5.15 -8.72
C ARG A 213 8.07 3.65 -8.38
N ILE A 214 7.01 3.17 -7.73
CA ILE A 214 6.81 1.73 -7.48
C ILE A 214 6.67 0.99 -8.81
N THR A 215 5.92 1.56 -9.76
CA THR A 215 5.73 0.98 -11.10
C THR A 215 7.05 0.94 -11.88
N GLU A 216 7.80 2.03 -11.92
CA GLU A 216 9.14 2.08 -12.52
C GLU A 216 10.09 1.05 -11.87
N THR A 217 10.03 0.89 -10.55
CA THR A 217 10.83 -0.11 -9.83
C THR A 217 10.51 -1.52 -10.30
N LEU A 218 9.23 -1.82 -10.57
CA LEU A 218 8.80 -3.11 -11.11
C LEU A 218 9.25 -3.29 -12.57
N ASP A 219 9.19 -2.24 -13.38
CA ASP A 219 9.70 -2.25 -14.76
C ASP A 219 11.22 -2.47 -14.80
N GLU A 220 11.99 -1.78 -13.94
CA GLU A 220 13.43 -1.98 -13.76
C GLU A 220 13.78 -3.42 -13.32
N LEU A 221 12.87 -4.08 -12.59
CA LEU A 221 12.98 -5.48 -12.20
C LEU A 221 12.58 -6.44 -13.33
N GLY A 222 11.87 -5.98 -14.36
CA GLY A 222 11.40 -6.76 -15.50
C GLY A 222 9.99 -7.32 -15.35
N TRP A 223 9.14 -6.70 -14.52
CA TRP A 223 7.74 -7.05 -14.30
C TRP A 223 6.79 -6.09 -15.04
N VAL A 224 7.03 -5.93 -16.34
CA VAL A 224 6.25 -5.06 -17.21
C VAL A 224 4.82 -5.59 -17.39
N LYS A 225 3.87 -4.68 -17.68
CA LYS A 225 2.50 -5.05 -18.04
C LYS A 225 2.54 -5.86 -19.33
N LYS A 226 1.82 -7.00 -19.35
CA LYS A 226 1.65 -7.76 -20.60
C LYS A 226 0.74 -6.96 -21.55
N PRO A 227 1.05 -6.94 -22.85
CA PRO A 227 0.18 -6.32 -23.86
C PRO A 227 -1.21 -6.96 -23.89
#